data_AF-A0A966QFC6-F1
#
_entry.id   AF-A0A966QFC6-F1
#
_cell.length_a   1.000
_cell.length_b   1.000
_cell.length_c   1.000
_cell.angle_alpha   90.00
_cell.angle_beta   90.00
_cell.angle_gamma   90.00
#
_symmetry.space_group_name_H-M   'P 1'
#
loop_
_entity.id
_entity.type
_entity.pdbx_description
1 polymer ?
#
loop_
_entity_poly.entity_id
_entity_poly.type
_entity_poly.pdbx_seq_one_letter_code
_entity_poly.pdbx_strand_id
1 'polypeptide(L)' 'MNGDNVTAYHRTFSKMLEQIQASGFQIEKLIEPKPTEELKQKDPAIFDQLNKIPAFMIWVLKK' A
#
# COMPACT_ATOMS: atom_id res chain seq x y z
N MET A 1 1.08 -22.27 -5.13
CA MET A 1 2.07 -21.74 -6.10
C MET A 1 3.23 -21.23 -5.28
N ASN A 2 4.35 -21.96 -5.29
CA ASN A 2 5.50 -21.65 -4.45
C ASN A 2 6.24 -20.44 -5.04
N GLY A 3 6.31 -19.35 -4.28
CA GLY A 3 6.94 -18.08 -4.67
C GLY A 3 8.44 -18.06 -4.36
N ASP A 4 9.15 -19.14 -4.70
CA ASP A 4 10.46 -19.46 -4.12
C ASP A 4 11.62 -18.56 -4.58
N ASN A 5 11.39 -17.45 -5.28
CA ASN A 5 12.46 -16.52 -5.71
C ASN A 5 11.98 -15.05 -5.85
N VAL A 6 11.18 -14.54 -4.90
CA VAL A 6 10.82 -13.10 -4.88
C VAL A 6 11.46 -12.40 -3.69
N THR A 7 12.36 -11.44 -3.96
CA THR A 7 12.92 -10.56 -2.94
C THR A 7 12.07 -9.30 -2.81
N ALA A 8 11.46 -9.10 -1.64
CA ALA A 8 10.78 -7.85 -1.29
C ALA A 8 11.66 -7.01 -0.33
N TYR A 9 11.71 -5.70 -0.56
CA TYR A 9 12.47 -4.76 0.28
C TYR A 9 11.51 -3.99 1.18
N HIS A 10 11.36 -4.46 2.42
CA HIS A 10 10.54 -3.78 3.40
C HIS A 10 11.13 -2.41 3.77
N ARG A 11 10.26 -1.39 3.84
CA ARG A 11 10.55 -0.07 4.42
C ARG A 11 9.41 0.31 5.34
N THR A 12 9.75 0.94 6.47
CA THR A 12 8.75 1.53 7.34
C THR A 12 8.11 2.74 6.66
N PHE A 13 6.89 3.08 7.08
CA PHE A 13 6.19 4.28 6.62
C PHE A 13 7.04 5.54 6.79
N SER A 14 7.61 5.74 7.97
CA SER A 14 8.47 6.89 8.28
C SER A 14 9.68 6.94 7.35
N LYS A 15 10.28 5.78 7.04
CA LYS A 15 11.44 5.77 6.13
C LYS A 15 11.07 6.16 4.71
N MET A 16 9.90 5.72 4.22
CA MET A 16 9.40 6.14 2.92
C MET A 16 9.12 7.65 2.89
N LEU A 17 8.46 8.19 3.93
CA LEU A 17 8.17 9.62 4.05
C LEU A 17 9.44 10.48 4.03
N GLU A 18 10.42 10.14 4.87
CA GLU A 18 11.73 10.81 4.91
C GLU A 18 12.39 10.82 3.53
N GLN A 19 12.40 9.69 2.83
CA GLN A 19 13.06 9.57 1.53
C GLN A 19 12.36 10.39 0.45
N ILE A 20 11.02 10.41 0.44
CA ILE A 20 10.24 11.22 -0.49
C ILE A 20 10.51 12.70 -0.26
N GLN A 21 10.46 13.17 0.99
CA GLN A 21 10.73 14.57 1.33
C GLN A 21 12.17 14.97 1.00
N ALA A 22 13.15 14.14 1.33
CA ALA A 22 14.56 14.39 1.04
C ALA A 22 14.85 14.46 -0.47
N SER A 23 14.03 13.79 -1.29
CA SER A 23 14.13 13.87 -2.76
C SER A 23 13.49 15.12 -3.36
N GLY A 24 12.91 16.00 -2.54
CA GLY A 24 12.37 17.30 -2.96
C GLY A 24 10.92 17.28 -3.43
N PHE A 25 10.17 16.19 -3.20
CA PHE A 25 8.74 16.14 -3.52
C PHE A 25 7.89 16.66 -2.37
N GLN A 26 6.84 17.39 -2.72
CA GLN A 26 5.72 17.65 -1.84
C GLN A 26 4.74 16.47 -1.91
N ILE A 27 4.39 15.91 -0.74
CA ILE A 27 3.37 14.87 -0.63
C ILE A 27 2.00 15.56 -0.61
N GLU A 28 1.21 15.37 -1.66
CA GLU A 28 -0.15 15.93 -1.74
C GLU A 28 -1.18 15.01 -1.10
N LYS A 29 -1.02 13.69 -1.27
CA LYS A 29 -1.94 12.70 -0.72
C LYS A 29 -1.27 11.36 -0.46
N LEU A 30 -1.73 10.69 0.60
CA LEU A 30 -1.49 9.29 0.88
C LEU A 30 -2.82 8.54 0.83
N ILE A 31 -2.87 7.42 0.12
CA ILE A 31 -4.08 6.62 -0.05
C ILE A 31 -3.77 5.18 0.34
N GLU A 32 -4.53 4.64 1.28
CA GLU A 32 -4.61 3.21 1.58
C GLU A 32 -5.91 2.66 0.97
N PRO A 33 -5.85 1.98 -0.19
CA PRO A 33 -7.06 1.54 -0.88
C PRO A 33 -7.84 0.53 -0.05
N LYS A 34 -9.17 0.72 0.00
CA LYS A 34 -10.08 -0.28 0.56
C LYS A 34 -10.47 -1.29 -0.53
N PRO A 35 -10.71 -2.56 -0.15
CA PRO A 35 -11.23 -3.55 -1.11
C PRO A 35 -12.60 -3.13 -1.63
N THR A 36 -12.94 -3.54 -2.86
CA THR A 36 -14.22 -3.20 -3.48
C THR A 36 -15.36 -4.08 -2.96
N GLU A 37 -16.60 -3.61 -3.04
CA GLU A 37 -17.78 -4.42 -2.69
C GLU A 37 -17.91 -5.68 -3.56
N GLU A 38 -17.41 -5.65 -4.79
CA GLU A 38 -17.33 -6.84 -5.65
C GLU A 38 -16.42 -7.92 -5.06
N LEU A 39 -15.32 -7.52 -4.40
CA LEU A 39 -14.45 -8.45 -3.70
C LEU A 39 -15.16 -9.07 -2.49
N LYS A 40 -16.01 -8.30 -1.79
CA LYS A 40 -16.82 -8.83 -0.69
C LYS A 40 -17.71 -9.99 -1.12
N GLN A 41 -18.26 -9.93 -2.33
CA GLN A 41 -19.12 -11.00 -2.85
C GLN A 41 -18.31 -12.22 -3.31
N LYS A 42 -17.12 -12.00 -3.90
CA LYS A 42 -16.26 -13.07 -4.44
C LYS A 42 -15.45 -13.78 -3.35
N ASP A 43 -14.91 -13.01 -2.41
CA ASP A 43 -14.07 -13.48 -1.31
C ASP A 43 -14.24 -12.58 -0.07
N PRO A 44 -15.27 -12.85 0.76
CA PRO A 44 -15.52 -12.09 1.99
C PRO A 44 -14.36 -12.11 2.98
N ALA A 45 -13.59 -13.21 3.02
CA ALA A 45 -12.50 -13.38 3.97
C ALA A 45 -11.32 -12.46 3.62
N ILE A 46 -10.94 -12.40 2.35
CA ILE A 46 -9.93 -11.44 1.87
C ILE A 46 -10.44 -10.01 1.99
N PHE A 47 -11.72 -9.75 1.70
CA PHE A 47 -12.32 -8.42 1.91
C PHE A 47 -12.18 -7.96 3.37
N ASP A 48 -12.51 -8.82 4.34
CA ASP A 48 -12.37 -8.50 5.77
C ASP A 48 -10.90 -8.34 6.20
N GLN A 49 -10.00 -9.17 5.67
CA GLN A 49 -8.57 -9.07 5.93
C GLN A 49 -8.01 -7.72 5.44
N LEU A 50 -8.31 -7.34 4.19
CA LEU A 50 -7.81 -6.11 3.57
C LEU A 50 -8.42 -4.85 4.17
N ASN A 51 -9.60 -4.95 4.80
CA ASN A 51 -10.17 -3.85 5.56
C ASN A 51 -9.41 -3.57 6.87
N LYS A 52 -8.79 -4.60 7.46
CA LYS A 52 -8.01 -4.50 8.71
C LYS A 52 -6.56 -4.08 8.44
N ILE A 53 -5.94 -4.66 7.41
CA ILE A 53 -4.54 -4.40 7.05
C ILE A 53 -4.47 -4.02 5.57
N PRO A 54 -4.04 -2.79 5.23
CA PRO A 54 -3.96 -2.36 3.85
C PRO A 54 -2.87 -3.16 3.12
N ALA A 55 -3.19 -3.66 1.92
CA ALA A 55 -2.20 -4.31 1.06
C ALA A 55 -1.31 -3.31 0.32
N PHE A 56 -1.78 -2.08 0.14
CA PHE A 56 -1.11 -1.07 -0.68
C PHE A 56 -1.12 0.30 -0.03
N MET A 57 -0.11 1.07 -0.40
CA MET A 57 0.08 2.46 -0.02
C MET A 57 0.44 3.25 -1.26
N ILE A 58 -0.39 4.23 -1.62
CA ILE A 58 -0.24 5.03 -2.84
C ILE A 58 0.05 6.47 -2.45
N TRP A 59 1.10 7.03 -3.05
CA TRP A 59 1.56 8.39 -2.82
C TRP A 59 1.27 9.26 -4.04
N VAL A 60 0.58 10.39 -3.84
CA VAL A 60 0.43 11.44 -4.85
C VAL A 60 1.44 12.52 -4.53
N LEU A 61 2.39 12.71 -5.44
CA LEU A 61 3.54 13.58 -5.25
C LEU A 61 3.53 14.69 -6.28
N LYS A 62 3.89 15.89 -5.84
CA LYS A 62 4.15 17.05 -6.68
C LYS A 62 5.60 17.47 -6.55
N LYS A 63 6.21 17.84 -7.67
CA LYS A 63 7.57 18.34 -7.73
C LYS A 63 7.57 19.87 -7.70
#